data_AF-A0A2U3P2X1-F1
#
_entry.id   AF-A0A2U3P2X1-F1
#
_cell.length_a   1.000
_cell.length_b   1.000
_cell.length_c   1.000
_cell.angle_alpha   90.00
_cell.angle_beta   90.00
_cell.angle_gamma   90.00
#
_symmetry.space_group_name_H-M   'P 1'
#
loop_
_entity.id
_entity.type
_entity.pdbx_description
1 polymer ?
#
loop_
_entity_poly.entity_id
_entity_poly.type
_entity_poly.pdbx_seq_one_letter_code
_entity_poly.pdbx_strand_id
1 'polypeptide(L)'
;MVGAKKHGGWGKEKVDRKTTFAPLVVVPDAGIPSALLTQFDIVNRGRQAFKDAGVQVYAPGVVQVSDVQLLEGLADWAQKLAQRGNTPDMLDMITAWRRAATVIGEGSLQLFLERRGFPRPLSDHIIENGSKAVLRLLADD
;
A
#
# COMPACT_ATOMS: atom_id res chain seq x y z
N MET A 1 6.41 -29.58 -21.09
CA MET A 1 6.26 -28.14 -20.80
C MET A 1 4.93 -27.95 -20.08
N VAL A 2 4.95 -27.84 -18.74
CA VAL A 2 3.73 -27.84 -17.92
C VAL A 2 3.10 -26.45 -17.97
N GLY A 3 1.87 -26.35 -18.50
CA GLY A 3 1.14 -25.10 -18.68
C GLY A 3 0.90 -24.38 -17.36
N ALA A 4 1.31 -23.11 -17.28
CA ALA A 4 0.97 -22.25 -16.17
C ALA A 4 -0.56 -22.07 -16.15
N LYS A 5 -1.23 -22.56 -15.10
CA LYS A 5 -2.66 -22.31 -14.89
C LYS A 5 -2.85 -20.79 -14.78
N LYS A 6 -3.68 -20.22 -15.66
CA LYS A 6 -4.18 -18.85 -15.53
C LYS A 6 -5.12 -18.84 -14.33
N HIS A 7 -4.64 -18.36 -13.19
CA HIS A 7 -5.48 -18.14 -12.03
C HIS A 7 -6.14 -16.77 -12.14
N GLY A 8 -7.43 -16.67 -11.83
CA GLY A 8 -8.14 -15.40 -11.82
C GLY A 8 -7.58 -14.50 -10.72
N GLY A 9 -7.21 -13.27 -11.08
CA GLY A 9 -6.98 -12.20 -10.11
C GLY A 9 -8.30 -11.64 -9.58
N TRP A 10 -8.24 -10.52 -8.86
CA TRP A 10 -9.46 -9.85 -8.40
C TRP A 10 -10.24 -9.29 -9.60
N GLY A 11 -11.54 -9.57 -9.67
CA GLY A 11 -12.39 -9.11 -10.78
C GLY A 11 -11.99 -9.68 -12.14
N LYS A 12 -11.56 -8.80 -13.07
CA LYS A 12 -11.17 -9.16 -14.45
C LYS A 12 -9.65 -9.31 -14.63
N GLU A 13 -8.86 -9.16 -13.57
CA GLU A 13 -7.40 -9.20 -13.67
C GLU A 13 -6.88 -10.61 -13.95
N LYS A 14 -5.83 -10.68 -14.77
CA LYS A 14 -5.15 -11.92 -15.13
C LYS A 14 -3.79 -11.93 -14.44
N VAL A 15 -3.58 -12.90 -13.55
CA VAL A 15 -2.30 -13.15 -12.91
C VAL A 15 -1.50 -14.14 -13.76
N ASP A 16 -0.21 -13.88 -13.95
CA ASP A 16 0.72 -14.80 -14.59
C ASP A 16 2.03 -14.94 -13.78
N ARG A 17 3.01 -15.67 -14.32
CA ARG A 17 4.29 -15.92 -13.64
C ARG A 17 5.20 -14.69 -13.52
N LYS A 18 4.87 -13.61 -14.22
CA LYS A 18 5.56 -12.31 -14.15
C LYS A 18 4.87 -11.34 -13.20
N THR A 19 3.67 -11.67 -12.70
CA THR A 19 2.98 -10.85 -11.71
C THR A 19 3.79 -10.82 -10.41
N THR A 20 4.02 -9.60 -9.93
CA THR A 20 4.69 -9.35 -8.66
C THR A 20 3.67 -8.94 -7.60
N PHE A 21 3.72 -9.58 -6.43
CA PHE A 21 2.82 -9.30 -5.32
C PHE A 21 3.51 -8.46 -4.25
N ALA A 22 2.83 -7.41 -3.78
CA ALA A 22 3.26 -6.54 -2.70
C ALA A 22 2.33 -6.70 -1.48
N PRO A 23 2.53 -7.71 -0.62
CA PRO A 23 1.65 -7.93 0.52
C PRO A 23 1.76 -6.79 1.55
N LEU A 24 0.62 -6.33 2.06
CA LEU A 24 0.52 -5.33 3.13
C LEU A 24 -0.20 -5.94 4.34
N VAL A 25 0.29 -5.66 5.55
CA VAL A 25 -0.29 -6.07 6.83
C VAL A 25 -0.71 -4.82 7.56
N VAL A 26 -2.01 -4.61 7.71
CA VAL A 26 -2.56 -3.41 8.36
C VAL A 26 -2.62 -3.63 9.87
N VAL A 27 -2.08 -2.69 10.65
CA VAL A 27 -2.12 -2.68 12.12
C VAL A 27 -2.72 -1.37 12.64
N PRO A 28 -3.32 -1.35 13.85
CA PRO A 28 -3.83 -0.12 14.45
C PRO A 28 -2.71 0.92 14.69
N ASP A 29 -3.05 2.20 14.62
CA ASP A 29 -2.10 3.30 14.87
C ASP A 29 -1.55 3.29 16.31
N ALA A 30 -2.37 2.86 17.28
CA ALA A 30 -2.01 2.74 18.69
C ALA A 30 -1.40 1.37 19.06
N GLY A 31 -1.23 0.46 18.10
CA GLY A 31 -0.50 -0.78 18.33
C GLY A 31 0.99 -0.48 18.52
N ILE A 32 1.69 -1.30 19.31
CA ILE A 32 3.16 -1.23 19.40
C ILE A 32 3.68 -1.13 17.97
N PRO A 33 4.36 -0.02 17.58
CA PRO A 33 4.84 0.15 16.21
C PRO A 33 5.61 -1.11 15.90
N SER A 34 5.39 -1.73 14.73
CA SER A 34 6.17 -2.91 14.37
C SER A 34 7.63 -2.49 14.44
N ALA A 35 8.32 -2.89 15.51
CA ALA A 35 9.70 -2.51 15.69
C ALA A 35 10.43 -2.98 14.43
N LEU A 36 11.52 -2.31 14.06
CA LEU A 36 12.36 -2.73 12.93
C LEU A 36 12.64 -4.25 12.96
N LEU A 37 12.75 -4.83 14.16
CA LEU A 37 12.88 -6.27 14.41
C LEU A 37 11.65 -7.09 14.00
N THR A 38 10.43 -6.65 14.31
CA THR A 38 9.18 -7.32 13.88
C THR A 38 9.05 -7.27 12.36
N GLN A 39 9.37 -6.14 11.74
CA GLN A 39 9.34 -6.01 10.29
C GLN A 39 10.39 -6.93 9.63
N PHE A 40 11.60 -7.01 10.20
CA PHE A 40 12.65 -7.93 9.77
C PHE A 40 12.24 -9.41 9.91
N ASP A 41 11.61 -9.79 11.04
CA ASP A 41 11.13 -11.16 11.26
C ASP A 41 10.02 -11.54 10.27
N ILE A 42 9.06 -10.64 10.01
CA ILE A 42 8.01 -10.82 8.99
C ILE A 42 8.62 -10.96 7.59
N VAL A 43 9.61 -10.14 7.23
CA VAL A 43 10.33 -10.25 5.95
C VAL A 43 10.97 -11.63 5.80
N ASN A 44 11.67 -12.10 6.84
CA ASN A 44 12.38 -13.38 6.80
C ASN A 44 11.44 -14.58 6.77
N ARG A 45 10.39 -14.59 7.60
CA ARG A 45 9.38 -15.66 7.60
C ARG A 45 8.57 -15.67 6.31
N GLY A 46 8.24 -14.49 5.78
CA GLY A 46 7.53 -14.34 4.50
C GLY A 46 8.30 -14.96 3.34
N ARG A 47 9.63 -14.74 3.25
CA ARG A 47 10.47 -15.36 2.20
C ARG A 47 10.33 -16.87 2.15
N GLN A 48 10.26 -17.53 3.30
CA GLN A 48 10.13 -18.99 3.36
C GLN A 48 8.72 -19.46 2.96
N ALA A 49 7.68 -18.76 3.39
CA ALA A 49 6.29 -19.08 3.03
C ALA A 49 6.02 -18.97 1.51
N PHE A 50 6.72 -18.08 0.82
CA PHE A 50 6.54 -17.85 -0.62
C PHE A 50 7.62 -18.47 -1.51
N LYS A 51 8.55 -19.27 -0.95
CA LYS A 51 9.67 -19.86 -1.69
C LYS A 51 9.23 -20.68 -2.90
N ASP A 52 8.14 -21.43 -2.76
CA ASP A 52 7.64 -22.36 -3.79
C ASP A 52 6.56 -21.75 -4.68
N ALA A 53 6.11 -20.53 -4.38
CA ALA A 53 5.00 -19.91 -5.09
C ALA A 53 5.32 -19.65 -6.58
N GLY A 54 6.59 -19.62 -6.97
CA GLY A 54 7.01 -19.42 -8.36
C GLY A 54 6.60 -18.06 -8.97
N VAL A 55 6.07 -17.16 -8.13
CA VAL A 55 5.72 -15.77 -8.41
C VAL A 55 6.63 -14.86 -7.59
N GLN A 56 6.90 -13.66 -8.11
CA GLN A 56 7.71 -12.68 -7.42
C GLN A 56 6.87 -12.07 -6.29
N VAL A 57 7.23 -12.33 -5.03
CA VAL A 57 6.52 -11.76 -3.86
C VAL A 57 7.50 -10.86 -3.10
N TYR A 58 7.18 -9.58 -2.97
CA TYR A 58 7.92 -8.68 -2.11
C TYR A 58 7.71 -9.02 -0.64
N ALA A 59 8.64 -8.58 0.20
CA ALA A 59 8.48 -8.74 1.64
C ALA A 59 7.21 -8.02 2.13
N PRO A 60 6.41 -8.63 3.04
CA PRO A 60 5.22 -7.98 3.57
C PRO A 60 5.52 -6.64 4.23
N GLY A 61 4.72 -5.64 3.91
CA GLY A 61 4.80 -4.31 4.50
C GLY A 61 3.81 -4.14 5.63
N VAL A 62 4.30 -3.98 6.85
CA VAL A 62 3.43 -3.54 7.95
C VAL A 62 3.12 -2.07 7.75
N VAL A 63 1.84 -1.73 7.70
CA VAL A 63 1.32 -0.36 7.56
C VAL A 63 0.35 -0.08 8.68
N GLN A 64 0.37 1.15 9.19
CA GLN A 64 -0.63 1.57 10.15
C GLN A 64 -1.95 1.95 9.43
N VAL A 65 -3.05 2.07 10.16
CA VAL A 65 -4.33 2.52 9.58
C VAL A 65 -4.19 3.92 8.96
N SER A 66 -3.43 4.82 9.58
CA SER A 66 -3.08 6.13 9.00
C SER A 66 -2.34 6.03 7.66
N ASP A 67 -1.46 5.05 7.47
CA ASP A 67 -0.78 4.82 6.19
C ASP A 67 -1.76 4.30 5.12
N VAL A 68 -2.78 3.52 5.51
CA VAL A 68 -3.86 3.10 4.59
C VAL A 68 -4.67 4.30 4.13
N GLN A 69 -5.00 5.23 5.03
CA GLN A 69 -5.68 6.48 4.69
C GLN A 69 -4.85 7.34 3.73
N LEU A 70 -3.53 7.38 3.93
CA LEU A 70 -2.61 8.04 3.01
C LEU A 70 -2.59 7.37 1.63
N LEU A 71 -2.57 6.04 1.57
CA LEU A 71 -2.66 5.29 0.30
C LEU A 71 -3.99 5.56 -0.43
N GLU A 72 -5.09 5.64 0.31
CA GLU A 72 -6.40 6.02 -0.24
C GLU A 72 -6.35 7.43 -0.84
N GLY A 73 -5.84 8.42 -0.09
CA GLY A 73 -5.69 9.78 -0.61
C GLY A 73 -4.78 9.88 -1.83
N LEU A 74 -3.71 9.08 -1.86
CA LEU A 74 -2.81 9.02 -3.01
C LEU A 74 -3.51 8.42 -4.25
N ALA A 75 -4.42 7.45 -4.06
CA ALA A 75 -5.22 6.90 -5.14
C ALA A 75 -6.19 7.94 -5.71
N ASP A 76 -6.89 8.70 -4.87
CA ASP A 76 -7.78 9.80 -5.30
C ASP A 76 -6.99 10.88 -6.04
N TRP A 77 -5.82 11.26 -5.51
CA TRP A 77 -4.92 12.22 -6.15
C TRP A 77 -4.45 11.72 -7.53
N ALA A 78 -4.04 10.46 -7.62
CA ALA A 78 -3.63 9.85 -8.88
C ALA A 78 -4.77 9.84 -9.92
N GLN A 79 -5.99 9.52 -9.49
CA GLN A 79 -7.17 9.55 -10.36
C GLN A 79 -7.44 10.97 -10.89
N LYS A 80 -7.36 11.99 -10.02
CA LYS A 80 -7.53 13.40 -10.42
C LYS A 80 -6.45 13.86 -11.40
N LEU A 81 -5.20 13.41 -11.23
CA LEU A 81 -4.14 13.71 -12.19
C LEU A 81 -4.34 12.97 -13.51
N ALA A 82 -4.79 11.71 -13.48
CA ALA A 82 -5.05 10.93 -14.68
C ALA A 82 -6.10 11.61 -15.58
N GLN A 83 -7.15 12.20 -14.98
CA GLN A 83 -8.13 13.03 -15.70
C GLN A 83 -7.52 14.26 -16.39
N ARG A 84 -6.37 14.74 -15.92
CA ARG A 84 -5.62 15.88 -16.49
C ARG A 84 -4.51 15.44 -17.45
N GLY A 85 -4.45 14.15 -17.80
CA GLY A 85 -3.45 13.60 -18.71
C GLY A 85 -2.11 13.24 -18.07
N ASN A 86 -2.00 13.28 -16.73
CA ASN A 86 -0.80 12.86 -16.00
C ASN A 86 -1.16 11.67 -15.10
N THR A 87 -0.75 10.44 -15.47
CA THR A 87 -1.13 9.25 -14.69
C THR A 87 0.09 8.76 -13.90
N PRO A 88 0.22 9.12 -12.61
CA PRO A 88 1.26 8.54 -11.77
C PRO A 88 1.01 7.04 -11.59
N ASP A 89 2.07 6.24 -11.72
CA ASP A 89 2.00 4.80 -11.51
C ASP A 89 2.09 4.48 -10.01
N MET A 90 0.91 4.33 -9.40
CA MET A 90 0.79 4.03 -7.97
C MET A 90 1.33 2.64 -7.62
N LEU A 91 1.30 1.69 -8.56
CA LEU A 91 1.89 0.37 -8.34
C LEU A 91 3.42 0.49 -8.35
N ASP A 92 4.01 1.23 -9.28
CA ASP A 92 5.45 1.50 -9.28
C ASP A 92 5.89 2.16 -7.97
N MET A 93 5.13 3.14 -7.47
CA MET A 93 5.40 3.75 -6.16
C MET A 93 5.40 2.72 -5.01
N ILE A 94 4.37 1.87 -4.91
CA ILE A 94 4.29 0.84 -3.88
C ILE A 94 5.45 -0.15 -4.02
N THR A 95 5.74 -0.63 -5.23
CA THR A 95 6.84 -1.58 -5.45
C THR A 95 8.20 -0.98 -5.15
N ALA A 96 8.44 0.28 -5.51
CA ALA A 96 9.66 1.03 -5.18
C ALA A 96 9.83 1.17 -3.65
N TRP A 97 8.75 1.47 -2.93
CA TRP A 97 8.75 1.49 -1.47
C TRP A 97 9.05 0.11 -0.88
N ARG A 98 8.36 -0.95 -1.36
CA ARG A 98 8.62 -2.32 -0.89
C ARG A 98 10.06 -2.78 -1.16
N ARG A 99 10.63 -2.36 -2.28
CA ARG A 99 12.04 -2.60 -2.61
C ARG A 99 12.98 -1.85 -1.65
N ALA A 100 12.73 -0.57 -1.38
CA ALA A 100 13.52 0.22 -0.44
C ALA A 100 13.49 -0.38 0.98
N ALA A 101 12.32 -0.81 1.44
CA ALA A 101 12.16 -1.52 2.71
C ALA A 101 13.01 -2.81 2.76
N THR A 102 13.09 -3.54 1.65
CA THR A 102 13.83 -4.82 1.58
C THR A 102 15.35 -4.63 1.48
N VAL A 103 15.82 -3.62 0.74
CA VAL A 103 17.25 -3.45 0.42
C VAL A 103 17.97 -2.60 1.46
N ILE A 104 17.33 -1.54 1.95
CA ILE A 104 17.96 -0.54 2.81
C ILE A 104 17.19 -0.29 4.12
N GLY A 105 16.14 -1.07 4.41
CA GLY A 105 15.40 -0.98 5.67
C GLY A 105 14.47 0.23 5.80
N GLU A 106 14.16 0.94 4.70
CA GLU A 106 13.23 2.08 4.70
C GLU A 106 11.77 1.59 4.83
N GLY A 107 11.38 1.23 6.06
CA GLY A 107 10.10 0.59 6.35
C GLY A 107 8.89 1.51 6.40
N SER A 108 9.07 2.80 6.68
CA SER A 108 8.00 3.80 6.77
C SER A 108 7.58 4.32 5.40
N LEU A 109 6.28 4.24 5.08
CA LEU A 109 5.72 4.80 3.86
C LEU A 109 5.85 6.34 3.84
N GLN A 110 5.52 7.00 4.95
CA GLN A 110 5.55 8.46 5.04
C GLN A 110 6.95 9.03 4.80
N LEU A 111 7.99 8.42 5.42
CA LEU A 111 9.37 8.84 5.20
C LEU A 111 9.82 8.58 3.75
N PHE A 112 9.43 7.44 3.19
CA PHE A 112 9.72 7.11 1.79
C PHE A 112 9.17 8.17 0.83
N LEU A 113 7.92 8.61 1.05
CA LEU A 113 7.23 9.61 0.25
C LEU A 113 7.86 11.00 0.41
N GLU A 114 8.12 11.44 1.64
CA GLU A 114 8.69 12.75 1.95
C GLU A 114 10.06 12.94 1.28
N ARG A 115 10.93 11.93 1.36
CA ARG A 115 12.26 11.97 0.73
C ARG A 115 12.22 12.04 -0.79
N ARG A 116 11.09 11.68 -1.40
CA ARG A 116 10.88 11.67 -2.85
C ARG A 116 9.95 12.80 -3.32
N GLY A 117 9.56 13.70 -2.41
CA GLY A 117 8.71 14.85 -2.72
C GLY A 117 7.28 14.47 -3.10
N PHE A 118 6.80 13.28 -2.72
CA PHE A 118 5.40 12.91 -2.93
C PHE A 118 4.48 13.72 -2.01
N PRO A 119 3.28 14.08 -2.48
CA PRO A 119 2.29 14.75 -1.65
C PRO A 119 1.75 13.81 -0.56
N ARG A 120 1.12 14.40 0.47
CA ARG A 120 0.37 13.68 1.51
C ARG A 120 -1.12 14.06 1.45
N PRO A 121 -1.84 13.64 0.41
CA PRO A 121 -3.26 13.94 0.28
C PRO A 121 -4.10 13.18 1.32
N LEU A 122 -5.20 13.80 1.75
CA LEU A 122 -6.29 13.11 2.43
C LEU A 122 -7.25 12.54 1.39
N SER A 123 -7.88 11.40 1.68
CA SER A 123 -8.89 10.83 0.80
C SER A 123 -10.16 11.67 0.77
N ASP A 124 -10.82 11.67 -0.39
CA ASP A 124 -12.11 12.33 -0.58
C ASP A 124 -13.15 11.71 0.36
N HIS A 125 -13.07 10.40 0.60
CA HIS A 125 -13.90 9.70 1.57
C HIS A 125 -13.78 10.26 2.99
N ILE A 126 -12.56 10.56 3.47
CA ILE A 126 -12.34 11.18 4.78
C ILE A 126 -12.92 12.60 4.81
N ILE A 127 -12.68 13.39 3.76
CA ILE A 127 -13.15 14.78 3.67
C ILE A 127 -14.69 14.83 3.68
N GLU A 128 -15.34 13.97 2.88
CA GLU A 128 -16.79 13.89 2.79
C GLU A 128 -17.44 13.47 4.11
N ASN A 129 -16.91 12.42 4.75
CA ASN A 129 -17.44 11.93 6.02
C ASN A 129 -17.18 12.91 7.17
N GLY A 130 -16.00 13.55 7.19
CA GLY A 130 -15.67 14.59 8.14
C GLY A 130 -16.65 15.77 8.03
N SER A 131 -16.92 16.21 6.80
CA SER A 131 -17.87 17.29 6.53
C SER A 131 -19.29 16.93 6.99
N LYS A 132 -19.76 15.70 6.71
CA LYS A 132 -21.07 15.20 7.19
C LYS A 132 -21.14 15.15 8.72
N ALA A 133 -20.06 14.73 9.38
CA ALA A 133 -20.01 14.66 10.83
C ALA A 133 -20.10 16.05 11.48
N VAL A 134 -19.34 17.02 10.96
CA VAL A 134 -19.40 18.42 11.43
C VAL A 134 -20.79 19.02 11.25
N LEU A 135 -21.43 18.81 10.09
CA LEU A 135 -22.78 19.31 9.84
C LEU A 135 -23.82 18.71 10.80
N ARG A 136 -23.65 17.45 11.21
CA ARG A 136 -24.52 16.83 12.23
C ARG A 136 -24.32 17.46 13.60
N LEU A 137 -23.07 17.63 14.01
CA LEU A 137 -22.74 18.29 15.29
C LEU A 137 -23.33 19.70 15.37
N LEU A 138 -23.26 20.48 14.29
CA LEU A 138 -23.80 21.84 14.23
C LEU A 138 -25.34 21.89 14.09
N ALA A 139 -25.99 20.78 13.77
CA ALA A 139 -27.46 20.70 13.65
C ALA A 139 -28.13 20.21 14.94
N ASP A 140 -27.34 19.65 15.87
CA ASP A 140 -27.78 19.16 17.18
C ASP A 140 -27.59 20.22 18.30
N ASP A 141 -27.11 21.43 17.97
CA ASP A 141 -27.06 22.66 18.80
C ASP A 141 -28.18 23.64 18.45
#